data_AF-A0A849ERN1-F1
#
_entry.id   AF-A0A849ERN1-F1
#
_cell.length_a   1.000
_cell.length_b   1.000
_cell.length_c   1.000
_cell.angle_alpha   90.00
_cell.angle_beta   90.00
_cell.angle_gamma   90.00
#
_symmetry.space_group_name_H-M   'P 1'
#
loop_
_entity.id
_entity.type
_entity.pdbx_description
1 polymer ?
#
loop_
_entity_poly.entity_id
_entity_poly.type
_entity_poly.pdbx_seq_one_letter_code
_entity_poly.pdbx_strand_id
1 'polypeptide(L)'
;MAEHPLLIFPEPSLAERAKRSGGGGKFRLPEAQRQAGRLTPQFQRLQQAMDRQRIALQGNSFGLQPEQALVIETIGPIQDFVNAVQKVEGLEWLGEFELDDIPPEHGFEDAKDPEKQLKGRLFLIMTDQRALQEMQNLFTNWKRDKTISFPHGLAPLKHAFTHLHTIRPWDAEDRIRDTGIVEDWKDRIAHGQEVVPFEAELWFRNNPDRQQQAQTYFSSVVDSLGGEIVQRCVIPQIAYHGLLGKIPVDELSALLTEMERLHNFRLLQCEDIMYVRPVGQCAIRVTNDLSESDAAEDKARTELLQDEPLVAMFDGLPLTGHSLLNGRLTVDDPDGYESAYQARERVHGTAMASLICHGDLNEGGEPLTRPLYVRPIMQPRRGFEGQFFEAIPEGVLPVDLVHRAVRRLYESEGGEPPAAPSVRVINLSVCDRYRPFDRGMSSWARLLDWLSWKYNVLFVVSAGNHSHDIELNLPRENLRNLTAENRERSVIEAIAADTRHRRLLSPAEALNSVTLAATHADASVSAANPNLIDPFVQRGLPSTTNAHGPGYQ
;
A
#
# COMPACT_ATOMS: atom_id res chain seq x y z
N MET A 1 -18.04 -24.82 -30.02
CA MET A 1 -18.31 -23.85 -28.93
C MET A 1 -17.39 -24.26 -27.81
N ALA A 2 -16.34 -23.47 -27.55
CA ALA A 2 -15.32 -23.81 -26.57
C ALA A 2 -15.90 -23.55 -25.17
N GLU A 3 -16.05 -24.62 -24.40
CA GLU A 3 -16.37 -24.55 -22.97
C GLU A 3 -15.18 -23.87 -22.27
N HIS A 4 -15.43 -22.72 -21.67
CA HIS A 4 -14.43 -22.03 -20.84
C HIS A 4 -14.00 -22.95 -19.70
N PRO A 5 -12.72 -22.93 -19.26
CA PRO A 5 -12.31 -23.65 -18.07
C PRO A 5 -13.13 -23.13 -16.89
N LEU A 6 -14.03 -23.98 -16.40
CA LEU A 6 -14.82 -23.73 -15.20
C LEU A 6 -13.85 -23.79 -14.02
N LEU A 7 -13.56 -22.63 -13.43
CA LEU A 7 -13.16 -22.59 -12.03
C LEU A 7 -14.31 -23.27 -11.26
N ILE A 8 -14.11 -24.52 -10.88
CA ILE A 8 -15.04 -25.26 -10.02
C ILE A 8 -14.88 -24.67 -8.64
N PHE A 9 -15.54 -23.53 -8.42
CA PHE A 9 -15.89 -23.11 -7.08
C PHE A 9 -16.81 -24.19 -6.48
N PRO A 10 -16.77 -24.44 -5.15
CA PRO A 10 -17.80 -25.23 -4.51
C PRO A 10 -19.18 -24.70 -4.90
N GLU A 11 -20.20 -25.58 -4.96
CA GLU A 11 -21.56 -25.17 -5.30
C GLU A 11 -21.92 -23.91 -4.49
N PRO A 12 -22.33 -22.81 -5.15
CA PRO A 12 -22.63 -21.57 -4.45
C PRO A 12 -23.73 -21.84 -3.44
N SER A 13 -23.36 -21.91 -2.16
CA SER A 13 -24.34 -22.02 -1.10
C SER A 13 -25.05 -20.67 -1.00
N LEU A 14 -26.37 -20.68 -1.06
CA LEU A 14 -27.17 -19.53 -0.62
C LEU A 14 -26.92 -19.34 0.88
N ALA A 15 -25.87 -18.60 1.22
CA ALA A 15 -25.76 -18.01 2.53
C ALA A 15 -26.88 -16.98 2.66
N GLU A 16 -27.65 -17.03 3.74
CA GLU A 16 -28.45 -15.85 4.09
C GLU A 16 -27.48 -14.67 4.11
N ARG A 17 -27.76 -13.64 3.29
CA ARG A 17 -27.00 -12.40 3.32
C ARG A 17 -26.89 -12.02 4.78
N ALA A 18 -25.67 -12.06 5.33
CA ALA A 18 -25.45 -11.75 6.72
C ALA A 18 -26.18 -10.44 6.99
N LYS A 19 -27.23 -10.50 7.81
CA LYS A 19 -27.95 -9.29 8.19
C LYS A 19 -26.90 -8.49 8.93
N ARG A 20 -26.27 -7.50 8.25
CA ARG A 20 -25.52 -6.46 8.93
C ARG A 20 -26.44 -6.04 10.06
N SER A 21 -26.00 -6.23 11.31
CA SER A 21 -26.73 -5.73 12.47
C SER A 21 -26.63 -4.21 12.42
N GLY A 22 -27.41 -3.64 11.51
CA GLY A 22 -27.49 -2.22 11.20
C GLY A 22 -28.27 -1.53 12.30
N GLY A 23 -27.66 -1.44 13.47
CA GLY A 23 -27.96 -0.43 14.45
C GLY A 23 -26.64 0.26 14.72
N GLY A 24 -26.43 1.44 14.14
CA GLY A 24 -25.35 2.31 14.61
C GLY A 24 -25.45 2.40 16.14
N GLY A 25 -24.34 2.23 16.84
CA GLY A 25 -24.31 2.35 18.29
C GLY A 25 -25.04 3.61 18.69
N LYS A 26 -25.96 3.54 19.67
CA LYS A 26 -26.52 4.76 20.24
C LYS A 26 -25.37 5.40 21.01
N PHE A 27 -24.94 6.58 20.59
CA PHE A 27 -23.89 7.32 21.28
C PHE A 27 -24.53 8.35 22.21
N ARG A 28 -23.91 8.57 23.36
CA ARG A 28 -24.07 9.80 24.11
C ARG A 28 -23.10 10.81 23.52
N LEU A 29 -23.63 11.99 23.20
CA LEU A 29 -22.86 13.08 22.61
C LEU A 29 -22.58 14.13 23.70
N PRO A 30 -21.45 14.84 23.60
CA PRO A 30 -21.16 15.93 24.51
C PRO A 30 -22.22 17.03 24.43
N GLU A 31 -22.42 17.73 25.55
CA GLU A 31 -23.22 18.94 25.57
C GLU A 31 -22.67 19.97 24.58
N ALA A 32 -23.57 20.65 23.86
CA ALA A 32 -23.19 21.53 22.76
C ALA A 32 -22.22 22.64 23.18
N GLN A 33 -22.38 23.20 24.38
CA GLN A 33 -21.50 24.26 24.89
C GLN A 33 -20.09 23.73 25.22
N ARG A 34 -19.99 22.52 25.78
CA ARG A 34 -18.71 21.84 26.03
C ARG A 34 -18.01 21.49 24.72
N GLN A 35 -18.77 20.94 23.76
CA GLN A 35 -18.27 20.61 22.43
C GLN A 35 -17.79 21.87 21.69
N ALA A 36 -18.56 22.95 21.72
CA ALA A 36 -18.17 24.23 21.13
C ALA A 36 -16.90 24.80 21.79
N GLY A 37 -16.78 24.70 23.11
CA GLY A 37 -15.58 25.11 23.85
C GLY A 37 -14.33 24.35 23.39
N ARG A 38 -14.46 23.04 23.16
CA ARG A 38 -13.37 22.16 22.72
C ARG A 38 -12.95 22.37 21.26
N LEU A 39 -13.92 22.61 20.37
CA LEU A 39 -13.66 22.80 18.94
C LEU A 39 -13.18 24.22 18.61
N THR A 40 -13.57 25.24 19.39
CA THR A 40 -13.14 26.64 19.17
C THR A 40 -11.61 26.78 18.99
N PRO A 41 -10.74 26.26 19.89
CA PRO A 41 -9.29 26.36 19.71
C PRO A 41 -8.78 25.56 18.51
N GLN A 42 -9.46 24.50 18.08
CA GLN A 42 -9.09 23.73 16.90
C GLN A 42 -9.29 24.55 15.62
N PHE A 43 -10.46 25.17 15.45
CA PHE A 43 -10.72 26.09 14.35
C PHE A 43 -9.76 27.29 14.33
N GLN A 44 -9.39 27.83 15.50
CA GLN A 44 -8.39 28.89 15.59
C GLN A 44 -7.01 28.43 15.09
N ARG A 45 -6.58 27.20 15.42
CA ARG A 45 -5.32 26.63 14.91
C ARG A 45 -5.34 26.44 13.40
N LEU A 46 -6.47 26.03 12.82
CA LEU A 46 -6.63 25.94 11.37
C LEU A 46 -6.44 27.31 10.70
N GLN A 47 -7.07 28.35 11.24
CA GLN A 47 -6.92 29.70 10.71
C GLN A 47 -5.46 30.17 10.76
N GLN A 48 -4.79 29.95 11.89
CA GLN A 48 -3.38 30.29 12.05
C GLN A 48 -2.49 29.53 11.06
N ALA A 49 -2.78 28.26 10.79
CA ALA A 49 -2.04 27.46 9.82
C ALA A 49 -2.23 28.00 8.39
N MET A 50 -3.48 28.29 8.00
CA MET A 50 -3.81 28.92 6.71
C MET A 50 -3.11 30.29 6.53
N ASP A 51 -3.07 31.11 7.59
CA ASP A 51 -2.41 32.42 7.56
C ASP A 51 -0.89 32.29 7.42
N ARG A 52 -0.27 31.32 8.09
CA ARG A 52 1.17 31.01 7.93
C ARG A 52 1.48 30.57 6.50
N GLN A 53 0.66 29.70 5.94
CA GLN A 53 0.84 29.24 4.56
C GLN A 53 0.70 30.39 3.57
N ARG A 54 -0.28 31.27 3.75
CA ARG A 54 -0.42 32.47 2.93
C ARG A 54 0.85 33.32 2.92
N ILE A 55 1.48 33.52 4.08
CA ILE A 55 2.76 34.26 4.18
C ILE A 55 3.87 33.53 3.44
N ALA A 56 3.97 32.20 3.58
CA ALA A 56 4.97 31.40 2.87
C ALA A 56 4.80 31.45 1.34
N LEU A 57 3.56 31.50 0.86
CA LEU A 57 3.23 31.57 -0.57
C LEU A 57 3.36 32.98 -1.17
N GLN A 58 3.24 34.05 -0.36
CA GLN A 58 3.39 35.44 -0.84
C GLN A 58 4.76 35.74 -1.46
N GLY A 59 5.79 34.98 -1.08
CA GLY A 59 7.13 35.09 -1.68
C GLY A 59 7.30 34.36 -3.02
N ASN A 60 6.29 33.59 -3.45
CA ASN A 60 6.43 32.66 -4.56
C ASN A 60 5.67 33.16 -5.80
N SER A 61 6.31 33.16 -6.97
CA SER A 61 5.75 33.69 -8.23
C SER A 61 4.68 32.82 -8.89
N PHE A 62 4.23 31.74 -8.23
CA PHE A 62 3.34 30.73 -8.81
C PHE A 62 1.84 31.09 -8.74
N GLY A 63 1.48 32.22 -8.12
CA GLY A 63 0.08 32.65 -8.04
C GLY A 63 -0.84 31.70 -7.25
N LEU A 64 -0.25 30.86 -6.40
CA LEU A 64 -0.96 29.85 -5.63
C LEU A 64 -1.88 30.50 -4.59
N GLN A 65 -3.11 30.02 -4.54
CA GLN A 65 -3.99 30.30 -3.40
C GLN A 65 -3.61 29.39 -2.24
N PRO A 66 -3.61 29.88 -0.99
CA PRO A 66 -3.35 29.04 0.17
C PRO A 66 -4.49 28.02 0.32
N GLU A 67 -4.13 26.75 0.30
CA GLU A 67 -5.02 25.60 0.47
C GLU A 67 -4.47 24.63 1.51
N GLN A 68 -5.35 24.01 2.29
CA GLN A 68 -4.96 23.09 3.36
C GLN A 68 -5.78 21.82 3.31
N ALA A 69 -5.12 20.67 3.44
CA ALA A 69 -5.78 19.40 3.69
C ALA A 69 -6.23 19.34 5.15
N LEU A 70 -7.50 19.03 5.38
CA LEU A 70 -8.12 18.91 6.69
C LEU A 70 -8.43 17.47 7.02
N VAL A 71 -8.08 17.09 8.25
CA VAL A 71 -8.52 15.87 8.90
C VAL A 71 -9.76 16.20 9.73
N ILE A 72 -10.88 15.54 9.43
CA ILE A 72 -12.14 15.66 10.17
C ILE A 72 -12.51 14.28 10.71
N GLU A 73 -12.33 14.07 12.00
CA GLU A 73 -12.68 12.80 12.66
C GLU A 73 -14.01 12.94 13.38
N THR A 74 -14.93 12.00 13.18
CA THR A 74 -16.28 12.05 13.76
C THR A 74 -16.64 10.74 14.45
N ILE A 75 -17.33 10.80 15.58
CA ILE A 75 -17.88 9.62 16.25
C ILE A 75 -19.18 9.20 15.57
N GLY A 76 -19.23 7.97 15.09
CA GLY A 76 -20.34 7.45 14.30
C GLY A 76 -20.43 8.03 12.88
N PRO A 77 -21.35 7.50 12.06
CA PRO A 77 -21.52 7.94 10.67
C PRO A 77 -22.30 9.25 10.57
N ILE A 78 -21.93 10.09 9.61
CA ILE A 78 -22.70 11.28 9.22
C ILE A 78 -23.23 11.05 7.80
N GLN A 79 -24.53 10.87 7.69
CA GLN A 79 -25.19 10.71 6.40
C GLN A 79 -25.05 12.00 5.56
N ASP A 80 -24.83 11.83 4.25
CA ASP A 80 -24.71 12.92 3.29
C ASP A 80 -23.60 13.95 3.58
N PHE A 81 -22.60 13.59 4.38
CA PHE A 81 -21.49 14.50 4.70
C PHE A 81 -20.73 14.95 3.44
N VAL A 82 -20.32 13.99 2.60
CA VAL A 82 -19.61 14.28 1.34
C VAL A 82 -20.45 15.18 0.41
N ASN A 83 -21.76 14.91 0.32
CA ASN A 83 -22.69 15.73 -0.46
C ASN A 83 -22.80 17.18 0.07
N ALA A 84 -22.66 17.38 1.39
CA ALA A 84 -22.65 18.71 1.98
C ALA A 84 -21.32 19.43 1.75
N VAL A 85 -20.20 18.72 1.84
CA VAL A 85 -18.86 19.26 1.57
C VAL A 85 -18.78 19.77 0.13
N GLN A 86 -19.23 18.98 -0.84
CA GLN A 86 -19.22 19.35 -2.27
C GLN A 86 -20.08 20.56 -2.62
N LYS A 87 -20.98 21.01 -1.72
CA LYS A 87 -21.82 22.20 -1.93
C LYS A 87 -21.14 23.49 -1.48
N VAL A 88 -20.07 23.41 -0.70
CA VAL A 88 -19.31 24.57 -0.25
C VAL A 88 -18.22 24.86 -1.29
N GLU A 89 -18.31 26.00 -1.95
CA GLU A 89 -17.30 26.44 -2.91
C GLU A 89 -15.94 26.57 -2.21
N GLY A 90 -14.90 25.91 -2.73
CA GLY A 90 -13.56 25.89 -2.15
C GLY A 90 -13.27 24.69 -1.25
N LEU A 91 -14.26 23.80 -1.01
CA LEU A 91 -14.02 22.48 -0.43
C LEU A 91 -13.92 21.40 -1.53
N GLU A 92 -12.89 20.55 -1.44
CA GLU A 92 -12.72 19.38 -2.30
C GLU A 92 -12.59 18.14 -1.43
N TRP A 93 -13.38 17.10 -1.71
CA TRP A 93 -13.27 15.82 -1.00
C TRP A 93 -12.08 15.02 -1.50
N LEU A 94 -11.26 14.50 -0.59
CA LEU A 94 -10.02 13.76 -0.89
C LEU A 94 -10.10 12.27 -0.52
N GLY A 95 -10.85 11.93 0.53
CA GLY A 95 -10.93 10.55 1.00
C GLY A 95 -11.75 10.37 2.28
N GLU A 96 -12.00 9.11 2.63
CA GLU A 96 -12.70 8.69 3.84
C GLU A 96 -12.11 7.37 4.35
N PHE A 97 -11.95 7.26 5.67
CA PHE A 97 -11.49 6.05 6.35
C PHE A 97 -12.37 5.74 7.56
N GLU A 98 -12.57 4.45 7.85
CA GLU A 98 -13.19 4.04 9.09
C GLU A 98 -12.20 4.16 10.25
N LEU A 99 -12.67 4.65 11.39
CA LEU A 99 -11.90 4.70 12.62
C LEU A 99 -12.50 3.71 13.62
N ASP A 100 -11.65 2.84 14.13
CA ASP A 100 -11.94 1.97 15.26
C ASP A 100 -11.08 2.40 16.46
N ASP A 101 -11.38 1.84 17.62
CA ASP A 101 -10.60 1.99 18.85
C ASP A 101 -10.51 3.43 19.40
N ILE A 102 -11.48 4.31 19.06
CA ILE A 102 -11.50 5.69 19.58
C ILE A 102 -11.83 5.68 21.08
N PRO A 103 -11.02 6.29 21.97
CA PRO A 103 -11.33 6.34 23.39
C PRO A 103 -12.68 7.05 23.67
N PRO A 104 -13.49 6.56 24.64
CA PRO A 104 -14.72 7.23 25.05
C PRO A 104 -14.40 8.45 25.92
N GLU A 105 -13.95 9.52 25.27
CA GLU A 105 -13.52 10.74 25.94
C GLU A 105 -14.32 11.96 25.49
N HIS A 106 -14.04 13.10 26.14
CA HIS A 106 -14.65 14.39 25.81
C HIS A 106 -16.18 14.44 25.90
N GLY A 107 -16.82 13.44 26.54
CA GLY A 107 -18.28 13.32 26.64
C GLY A 107 -18.91 12.48 25.53
N PHE A 108 -18.10 11.82 24.70
CA PHE A 108 -18.57 10.76 23.81
C PHE A 108 -18.52 9.42 24.55
N GLU A 109 -19.63 8.71 24.59
CA GLU A 109 -19.74 7.39 25.24
C GLU A 109 -20.68 6.49 24.42
N ASP A 110 -20.46 5.17 24.47
CA ASP A 110 -21.49 4.22 24.02
C ASP A 110 -22.63 4.23 25.04
N ALA A 111 -23.88 4.25 24.57
CA ALA A 111 -25.04 4.38 25.45
C ALA A 111 -25.25 3.17 26.38
N LYS A 112 -24.69 2.00 26.05
CA LYS A 112 -24.78 0.79 26.86
C LYS A 112 -23.54 0.57 27.72
N ASP A 113 -22.37 0.87 27.18
CA ASP A 113 -21.09 0.61 27.84
C ASP A 113 -20.16 1.84 27.77
N PRO A 114 -20.14 2.70 28.79
CA PRO A 114 -19.39 3.96 28.77
C PRO A 114 -17.87 3.82 28.60
N GLU A 115 -17.29 2.66 28.93
CA GLU A 115 -15.84 2.42 28.81
C GLU A 115 -15.45 1.83 27.45
N LYS A 116 -16.45 1.48 26.63
CA LYS A 116 -16.22 0.87 25.33
C LYS A 116 -15.60 1.85 24.36
N GLN A 117 -14.57 1.38 23.65
CA GLN A 117 -14.02 2.12 22.51
C GLN A 117 -15.07 2.35 21.42
N LEU A 118 -15.05 3.56 20.89
CA LEU A 118 -16.02 4.06 19.93
C LEU A 118 -15.52 3.86 18.50
N LYS A 119 -16.47 3.83 17.58
CA LYS A 119 -16.22 3.81 16.14
C LYS A 119 -16.53 5.16 15.54
N GLY A 120 -15.79 5.53 14.51
CA GLY A 120 -15.89 6.81 13.85
C GLY A 120 -15.53 6.76 12.37
N ARG A 121 -15.41 7.95 11.79
CA ARG A 121 -14.99 8.17 10.42
C ARG A 121 -13.99 9.31 10.36
N LEU A 122 -12.96 9.15 9.54
CA LEU A 122 -12.00 10.19 9.19
C LEU A 122 -12.33 10.65 7.78
N PHE A 123 -12.59 11.94 7.60
CA PHE A 123 -12.76 12.57 6.29
C PHE A 123 -11.56 13.45 6.00
N LEU A 124 -11.09 13.39 4.76
CA LEU A 124 -10.04 14.26 4.23
C LEU A 124 -10.63 15.21 3.20
N ILE A 125 -10.41 16.50 3.42
CA ILE A 125 -10.97 17.57 2.59
C ILE A 125 -9.90 18.61 2.34
N MET A 126 -9.70 19.03 1.10
CA MET A 126 -8.97 20.25 0.83
C MET A 126 -9.88 21.45 1.06
N THR A 127 -9.37 22.48 1.74
CA THR A 127 -10.03 23.78 1.87
C THR A 127 -9.15 24.90 1.38
N ASP A 128 -9.73 25.90 0.71
CA ASP A 128 -9.09 27.21 0.58
C ASP A 128 -9.42 28.12 1.78
N GLN A 129 -8.84 29.32 1.79
CA GLN A 129 -9.06 30.31 2.85
C GLN A 129 -10.54 30.75 2.97
N ARG A 130 -11.25 30.89 1.86
CA ARG A 130 -12.65 31.34 1.85
C ARG A 130 -13.55 30.27 2.45
N ALA A 131 -13.39 29.02 2.03
CA ALA A 131 -14.17 27.89 2.50
C ALA A 131 -13.91 27.60 4.00
N LEU A 132 -12.67 27.75 4.46
CA LEU A 132 -12.34 27.62 5.89
C LEU A 132 -13.05 28.70 6.72
N GLN A 133 -13.09 29.94 6.22
CA GLN A 133 -13.80 31.04 6.88
C GLN A 133 -15.31 30.81 6.89
N GLU A 134 -15.88 30.24 5.81
CA GLU A 134 -17.29 29.85 5.77
C GLU A 134 -17.61 28.75 6.79
N MET A 135 -16.79 27.70 6.89
CA MET A 135 -16.94 26.66 7.91
C MET A 135 -16.88 27.22 9.34
N GLN A 136 -15.96 28.17 9.59
CA GLN A 136 -15.90 28.85 10.88
C GLN A 136 -17.16 29.67 11.16
N ASN A 137 -17.68 30.40 10.18
CA ASN A 137 -18.92 31.16 10.34
C ASN A 137 -20.11 30.23 10.68
N LEU A 138 -20.22 29.08 9.99
CA LEU A 138 -21.22 28.06 10.29
C LEU A 138 -21.06 27.50 11.72
N PHE A 139 -19.82 27.24 12.15
CA PHE A 139 -19.53 26.78 13.49
C PHE A 139 -19.86 27.84 14.56
N THR A 140 -19.52 29.11 14.34
CA THR A 140 -19.85 30.23 15.24
C THR A 140 -21.36 30.41 15.37
N ASN A 141 -22.09 30.31 14.26
CA ASN A 141 -23.55 30.36 14.23
C ASN A 141 -24.17 29.21 15.03
N TRP A 142 -23.69 27.98 14.83
CA TRP A 142 -24.12 26.81 15.59
C TRP A 142 -23.81 26.92 17.09
N LYS A 143 -22.65 27.48 17.45
CA LYS A 143 -22.26 27.76 18.84
C LYS A 143 -23.22 28.75 19.53
N ARG A 144 -23.74 29.74 18.79
CA ARG A 144 -24.67 30.74 19.33
C ARG A 144 -26.07 30.17 19.49
N ASP A 145 -26.52 29.40 18.50
CA ASP A 145 -27.85 28.81 18.47
C ASP A 145 -27.81 27.43 17.79
N LYS A 146 -27.94 26.37 18.58
CA LYS A 146 -27.98 24.98 18.06
C LYS A 146 -29.20 24.74 17.17
N THR A 147 -30.27 25.51 17.32
CA THR A 147 -31.50 25.33 16.53
C THR A 147 -31.46 26.03 15.18
N ILE A 148 -30.41 26.83 14.92
CA ILE A 148 -30.29 27.59 13.68
C ILE A 148 -30.42 26.70 12.45
N SER A 149 -31.20 27.16 11.48
CA SER A 149 -31.29 26.48 10.19
C SER A 149 -30.06 26.81 9.36
N PHE A 150 -29.40 25.78 8.83
CA PHE A 150 -28.28 25.97 7.91
C PHE A 150 -28.83 26.20 6.49
N PRO A 151 -28.05 26.81 5.58
CA PRO A 151 -28.39 26.89 4.17
C PRO A 151 -28.75 25.51 3.61
N HIS A 152 -29.59 25.49 2.58
CA HIS A 152 -30.09 24.25 2.00
C HIS A 152 -28.93 23.32 1.59
N GLY A 153 -28.97 22.07 2.06
CA GLY A 153 -27.93 21.07 1.80
C GLY A 153 -26.75 21.05 2.76
N LEU A 154 -26.63 22.02 3.68
CA LEU A 154 -25.52 22.08 4.66
C LEU A 154 -25.90 21.54 6.06
N ALA A 155 -27.11 21.01 6.24
CA ALA A 155 -27.51 20.36 7.48
C ALA A 155 -26.54 19.25 7.93
N PRO A 156 -25.95 18.41 7.05
CA PRO A 156 -24.95 17.43 7.47
C PRO A 156 -23.72 18.04 8.15
N LEU A 157 -23.28 19.24 7.78
CA LEU A 157 -22.17 19.94 8.47
C LEU A 157 -22.55 20.33 9.90
N LYS A 158 -23.81 20.72 10.12
CA LYS A 158 -24.33 20.97 11.48
C LYS A 158 -24.29 19.70 12.34
N HIS A 159 -24.66 18.56 11.76
CA HIS A 159 -24.54 17.25 12.41
C HIS A 159 -23.08 16.89 12.66
N ALA A 160 -22.18 17.21 11.72
CA ALA A 160 -20.76 17.00 11.90
C ALA A 160 -20.24 17.71 13.14
N PHE A 161 -20.57 18.99 13.38
CA PHE A 161 -20.13 19.70 14.59
C PHE A 161 -20.54 19.02 15.90
N THR A 162 -21.70 18.35 15.93
CA THR A 162 -22.13 17.57 17.11
C THR A 162 -21.39 16.25 17.29
N HIS A 163 -20.93 15.65 16.19
CA HIS A 163 -20.23 14.36 16.18
C HIS A 163 -18.70 14.49 16.07
N LEU A 164 -18.18 15.69 15.83
CA LEU A 164 -16.78 15.95 15.53
C LEU A 164 -15.91 15.57 16.73
N HIS A 165 -15.11 14.52 16.59
CA HIS A 165 -14.08 14.16 17.55
C HIS A 165 -12.90 15.12 17.43
N THR A 166 -12.38 15.40 16.24
CA THR A 166 -11.32 16.40 16.08
C THR A 166 -11.32 16.98 14.67
N ILE A 167 -10.81 18.21 14.55
CA ILE A 167 -10.50 18.86 13.28
C ILE A 167 -9.11 19.47 13.34
N ARG A 168 -8.25 19.14 12.38
CA ARG A 168 -6.86 19.60 12.33
C ARG A 168 -6.31 19.60 10.90
N PRO A 169 -5.17 20.25 10.62
CA PRO A 169 -4.46 20.07 9.37
C PRO A 169 -4.00 18.62 9.21
N TRP A 170 -3.89 18.16 7.97
CA TRP A 170 -2.96 17.09 7.61
C TRP A 170 -1.55 17.66 7.66
N ASP A 171 -0.73 17.15 8.57
CA ASP A 171 0.57 17.76 8.88
C ASP A 171 1.76 16.90 8.45
N ALA A 172 2.96 17.39 8.77
CA ALA A 172 4.21 16.72 8.43
C ALA A 172 4.32 15.32 9.03
N GLU A 173 3.73 15.09 10.21
CA GLU A 173 3.75 13.80 10.86
C GLU A 173 2.87 12.82 10.07
N ASP A 174 1.66 13.21 9.69
CA ASP A 174 0.76 12.36 8.91
C ASP A 174 1.34 11.92 7.56
N ARG A 175 2.16 12.79 6.93
CA ARG A 175 2.82 12.51 5.65
C ARG A 175 3.87 11.40 5.72
N ILE A 176 4.43 11.14 6.90
CA ILE A 176 5.52 10.18 7.11
C ILE A 176 5.20 9.06 8.10
N ARG A 177 4.16 9.23 8.92
CA ARG A 177 3.71 8.24 9.90
C ARG A 177 3.42 6.91 9.20
N ASP A 178 4.03 5.85 9.72
CA ASP A 178 3.86 4.48 9.21
C ASP A 178 4.21 4.29 7.72
N THR A 179 4.98 5.21 7.12
CA THR A 179 5.43 5.11 5.72
C THR A 179 6.79 4.42 5.56
N GLY A 180 7.57 4.31 6.64
CA GLY A 180 8.92 3.76 6.64
C GLY A 180 10.01 4.66 6.03
N ILE A 181 9.68 5.88 5.60
CA ILE A 181 10.65 6.78 4.94
C ILE A 181 11.79 7.21 5.87
N VAL A 182 11.49 7.42 7.15
CA VAL A 182 12.47 7.87 8.13
C VAL A 182 13.51 6.78 8.38
N GLU A 183 13.06 5.53 8.51
CA GLU A 183 13.91 4.36 8.70
C GLU A 183 14.75 4.09 7.45
N ASP A 184 14.17 4.17 6.26
CA ASP A 184 14.88 3.99 4.99
C ASP A 184 15.96 5.07 4.79
N TRP A 185 15.65 6.34 5.02
CA TRP A 185 16.64 7.41 4.94
C TRP A 185 17.77 7.23 5.94
N LYS A 186 17.46 6.89 7.21
CA LYS A 186 18.49 6.61 8.22
C LYS A 186 19.41 5.47 7.79
N ASP A 187 18.85 4.39 7.27
CA ASP A 187 19.61 3.24 6.79
C ASP A 187 20.52 3.61 5.62
N ARG A 188 19.99 4.32 4.61
CA ARG A 188 20.76 4.76 3.43
C ARG A 188 21.91 5.69 3.80
N ILE A 189 21.67 6.63 4.71
CA ILE A 189 22.69 7.57 5.19
C ILE A 189 23.78 6.82 5.97
N ALA A 190 23.40 5.87 6.82
CA ALA A 190 24.36 5.02 7.54
C ALA A 190 25.24 4.18 6.60
N HIS A 191 24.70 3.80 5.44
CA HIS A 191 25.44 3.12 4.38
C HIS A 191 26.18 4.06 3.40
N GLY A 192 26.24 5.36 3.71
CA GLY A 192 27.06 6.33 2.98
C GLY A 192 26.44 6.84 1.68
N GLN A 193 25.12 6.75 1.51
CA GLN A 193 24.47 7.41 0.37
C GLN A 193 24.50 8.94 0.54
N GLU A 194 24.95 9.66 -0.49
CA GLU A 194 24.97 11.14 -0.52
C GLU A 194 23.62 11.73 -0.95
N VAL A 195 22.81 10.94 -1.64
CA VAL A 195 21.49 11.30 -2.15
C VAL A 195 20.52 10.18 -1.80
N VAL A 196 19.35 10.54 -1.26
CA VAL A 196 18.29 9.56 -0.95
C VAL A 196 17.08 9.75 -1.86
N PRO A 197 16.49 8.66 -2.38
CA PRO A 197 15.26 8.73 -3.15
C PRO A 197 14.02 8.80 -2.25
N PHE A 198 12.90 9.25 -2.81
CA PHE A 198 11.58 9.19 -2.19
C PHE A 198 10.48 9.14 -3.26
N GLU A 199 9.37 8.48 -2.94
CA GLU A 199 8.10 8.62 -3.64
C GLU A 199 7.24 9.63 -2.86
N ALA A 200 6.78 10.69 -3.53
CA ALA A 200 5.75 11.58 -3.01
C ALA A 200 4.42 11.27 -3.70
N GLU A 201 3.42 10.87 -2.93
CA GLU A 201 2.04 10.74 -3.38
C GLU A 201 1.31 12.05 -3.05
N LEU A 202 0.83 12.75 -4.07
CA LEU A 202 0.13 14.02 -3.95
C LEU A 202 -1.38 13.76 -3.87
N TRP A 203 -2.11 14.68 -3.24
CA TRP A 203 -3.56 14.72 -3.33
C TRP A 203 -3.97 14.88 -4.79
N PHE A 204 -4.66 13.87 -5.31
CA PHE A 204 -5.20 13.94 -6.66
C PHE A 204 -6.23 15.06 -6.76
N ARG A 205 -6.05 15.97 -7.72
CA ARG A 205 -6.95 17.12 -7.94
C ARG A 205 -7.81 16.87 -9.16
N ASN A 206 -9.11 17.12 -9.05
CA ASN A 206 -10.00 17.00 -10.20
C ASN A 206 -9.78 18.12 -11.23
N ASN A 207 -9.26 19.27 -10.80
CA ASN A 207 -8.89 20.38 -11.66
C ASN A 207 -7.44 20.20 -12.17
N PRO A 208 -7.22 20.02 -13.49
CA PRO A 208 -5.89 19.82 -14.06
C PRO A 208 -4.93 20.99 -13.82
N ASP A 209 -5.42 22.23 -13.81
CA ASP A 209 -4.59 23.41 -13.57
C ASP A 209 -4.07 23.41 -12.12
N ARG A 210 -4.93 23.11 -11.14
CA ARG A 210 -4.52 22.96 -9.74
C ARG A 210 -3.56 21.79 -9.56
N GLN A 211 -3.81 20.68 -10.25
CA GLN A 211 -2.92 19.52 -10.23
C GLN A 211 -1.51 19.87 -10.72
N GLN A 212 -1.43 20.57 -11.86
CA GLN A 212 -0.16 21.00 -12.44
C GLN A 212 0.54 22.04 -11.58
N GLN A 213 -0.21 22.96 -10.97
CA GLN A 213 0.32 23.97 -10.04
C GLN A 213 0.93 23.32 -8.79
N ALA A 214 0.23 22.39 -8.15
CA ALA A 214 0.72 21.62 -7.01
C ALA A 214 2.04 20.90 -7.34
N GLN A 215 2.09 20.22 -8.49
CA GLN A 215 3.29 19.54 -8.97
C GLN A 215 4.46 20.50 -9.24
N THR A 216 4.18 21.65 -9.86
CA THR A 216 5.21 22.64 -10.20
C THR A 216 5.77 23.27 -8.94
N TYR A 217 4.91 23.61 -7.97
CA TYR A 217 5.33 24.10 -6.67
C TYR A 217 6.19 23.09 -5.93
N PHE A 218 5.73 21.84 -5.82
CA PHE A 218 6.48 20.79 -5.16
C PHE A 218 7.84 20.55 -5.82
N SER A 219 7.90 20.53 -7.15
CA SER A 219 9.17 20.42 -7.89
C SER A 219 10.12 21.57 -7.52
N SER A 220 9.62 22.81 -7.46
CA SER A 220 10.45 23.96 -7.05
C SER A 220 10.96 23.88 -5.61
N VAL A 221 10.17 23.27 -4.70
CA VAL A 221 10.61 23.01 -3.32
C VAL A 221 11.74 21.99 -3.32
N VAL A 222 11.60 20.89 -4.06
CA VAL A 222 12.65 19.87 -4.19
C VAL A 222 13.92 20.44 -4.82
N ASP A 223 13.80 21.24 -5.89
CA ASP A 223 14.94 21.90 -6.55
C ASP A 223 15.65 22.85 -5.57
N SER A 224 14.90 23.58 -4.75
CA SER A 224 15.48 24.50 -3.75
C SER A 224 16.17 23.79 -2.57
N LEU A 225 15.96 22.48 -2.41
CA LEU A 225 16.69 21.60 -1.49
C LEU A 225 17.90 20.93 -2.17
N GLY A 226 18.20 21.30 -3.43
CA GLY A 226 19.25 20.67 -4.24
C GLY A 226 18.87 19.29 -4.78
N GLY A 227 17.59 18.89 -4.67
CA GLY A 227 17.07 17.64 -5.21
C GLY A 227 16.61 17.77 -6.65
N GLU A 228 16.03 16.68 -7.17
CA GLU A 228 15.34 16.67 -8.46
C GLU A 228 14.15 15.69 -8.47
N ILE A 229 13.18 15.96 -9.34
CA ILE A 229 12.09 15.04 -9.66
C ILE A 229 12.47 14.23 -10.91
N VAL A 230 12.62 12.92 -10.73
CA VAL A 230 13.07 11.95 -11.74
C VAL A 230 11.90 11.44 -12.59
N GLN A 231 10.76 11.16 -11.97
CA GLN A 231 9.59 10.61 -12.66
C GLN A 231 8.30 11.22 -12.12
N ARG A 232 7.28 11.26 -12.98
CA ARG A 232 5.92 11.71 -12.66
C ARG A 232 4.91 10.74 -13.25
N CYS A 233 3.88 10.39 -12.50
CA CYS A 233 2.80 9.54 -12.97
C CYS A 233 1.45 10.05 -12.46
N VAL A 234 0.49 10.19 -13.37
CA VAL A 234 -0.89 10.55 -13.05
C VAL A 234 -1.81 9.52 -13.68
N ILE A 235 -2.65 8.88 -12.85
CA ILE A 235 -3.64 7.90 -13.30
C ILE A 235 -5.00 8.33 -12.75
N PRO A 236 -5.78 9.12 -13.51
CA PRO A 236 -7.05 9.67 -13.04
C PRO A 236 -8.07 8.61 -12.61
N GLN A 237 -8.06 7.45 -13.28
CA GLN A 237 -9.02 6.36 -13.03
C GLN A 237 -8.93 5.77 -11.62
N ILE A 238 -7.79 5.98 -10.96
CA ILE A 238 -7.54 5.55 -9.59
C ILE A 238 -7.16 6.72 -8.69
N ALA A 239 -7.40 7.97 -9.11
CA ALA A 239 -7.00 9.17 -8.37
C ALA A 239 -5.57 9.09 -7.81
N TYR A 240 -4.60 8.71 -8.66
CA TYR A 240 -3.18 8.62 -8.30
C TYR A 240 -2.39 9.76 -8.94
N HIS A 241 -1.55 10.41 -8.13
CA HIS A 241 -0.59 11.41 -8.56
C HIS A 241 0.73 11.16 -7.81
N GLY A 242 1.63 10.42 -8.44
CA GLY A 242 2.94 10.05 -7.87
C GLY A 242 4.07 10.85 -8.49
N LEU A 243 5.02 11.26 -7.67
CA LEU A 243 6.28 11.87 -8.08
C LEU A 243 7.43 11.09 -7.45
N LEU A 244 8.39 10.69 -8.28
CA LEU A 244 9.65 10.11 -7.82
C LEU A 244 10.69 11.23 -7.78
N GLY A 245 11.28 11.45 -6.61
CA GLY A 245 12.33 12.45 -6.43
C GLY A 245 13.53 11.90 -5.68
N LYS A 246 14.58 12.71 -5.63
CA LYS A 246 15.75 12.46 -4.80
C LYS A 246 16.29 13.76 -4.23
N ILE A 247 16.83 13.71 -3.01
CA ILE A 247 17.38 14.88 -2.31
C ILE A 247 18.77 14.58 -1.72
N PRO A 248 19.68 15.57 -1.69
CA PRO A 248 20.95 15.46 -0.98
C PRO A 248 20.76 15.23 0.52
N VAL A 249 21.69 14.50 1.12
CA VAL A 249 21.66 14.10 2.53
C VAL A 249 22.08 15.21 3.49
N ASP A 250 22.80 16.23 3.01
CA ASP A 250 23.42 17.27 3.84
C ASP A 250 22.42 17.98 4.78
N GLU A 251 21.27 18.42 4.25
CA GLU A 251 20.23 19.06 5.06
C GLU A 251 19.42 18.05 5.89
N LEU A 252 19.30 16.81 5.41
CA LEU A 252 18.47 15.79 6.01
C LEU A 252 19.10 15.16 7.26
N SER A 253 20.42 14.94 7.26
CA SER A 253 21.14 14.27 8.35
C SER A 253 20.93 14.95 9.71
N ALA A 254 20.97 16.29 9.73
CA ALA A 254 20.76 17.05 10.96
C ALA A 254 19.30 16.99 11.45
N LEU A 255 18.33 16.85 10.53
CA LEU A 255 16.91 16.82 10.84
C LEU A 255 16.45 15.45 11.36
N LEU A 256 17.06 14.36 10.88
CA LEU A 256 16.71 12.99 11.28
C LEU A 256 17.04 12.65 12.74
N THR A 257 17.83 13.49 13.41
CA THR A 257 18.20 13.31 14.83
C THR A 257 17.09 13.77 15.78
N GLU A 258 16.24 14.72 15.37
CA GLU A 258 15.16 15.29 16.18
C GLU A 258 13.85 15.33 15.36
N MET A 259 12.87 14.48 15.66
CA MET A 259 11.61 14.40 14.89
C MET A 259 10.87 15.74 14.79
N GLU A 260 10.87 16.54 15.86
CA GLU A 260 10.28 17.88 15.84
C GLU A 260 10.93 18.81 14.80
N ARG A 261 12.23 18.64 14.53
CA ARG A 261 12.91 19.38 13.46
C ARG A 261 12.56 18.82 12.10
N LEU A 262 12.48 17.49 11.97
CA LEU A 262 12.05 16.84 10.73
C LEU A 262 10.67 17.32 10.29
N HIS A 263 9.75 17.54 11.23
CA HIS A 263 8.43 18.10 10.89
C HIS A 263 8.53 19.46 10.20
N ASN A 264 9.55 20.26 10.48
CA ASN A 264 9.78 21.57 9.84
C ASN A 264 10.55 21.46 8.51
N PHE A 265 10.88 20.26 8.06
CA PHE A 265 11.54 20.05 6.78
C PHE A 265 10.65 20.55 5.63
N ARG A 266 11.19 21.41 4.76
CA ARG A 266 10.39 22.12 3.73
C ARG A 266 9.62 21.17 2.81
N LEU A 267 10.17 20.00 2.52
CA LEU A 267 9.48 18.96 1.75
C LEU A 267 8.16 18.56 2.44
N LEU A 268 8.16 18.34 3.75
CA LEU A 268 6.99 17.92 4.53
C LEU A 268 6.00 19.04 4.85
N GLN A 269 6.36 20.29 4.54
CA GLN A 269 5.50 21.48 4.70
C GLN A 269 4.61 21.74 3.46
N CYS A 270 4.72 20.91 2.41
CA CYS A 270 3.90 21.06 1.22
C CYS A 270 2.50 20.45 1.45
N GLU A 271 1.46 21.29 1.40
CA GLU A 271 0.08 20.87 1.70
C GLU A 271 -0.48 19.84 0.70
N ASP A 272 0.00 19.88 -0.54
CA ASP A 272 -0.41 18.96 -1.60
C ASP A 272 0.12 17.53 -1.42
N ILE A 273 1.05 17.29 -0.50
CA ILE A 273 1.57 15.94 -0.23
C ILE A 273 0.60 15.19 0.68
N MET A 274 0.15 14.03 0.21
CA MET A 274 -0.55 13.03 1.00
C MET A 274 0.46 12.20 1.79
N TYR A 275 1.45 11.59 1.11
CA TYR A 275 2.46 10.73 1.74
C TYR A 275 3.85 10.88 1.10
N VAL A 276 4.88 10.62 1.88
CA VAL A 276 6.26 10.42 1.41
C VAL A 276 6.71 9.01 1.78
N ARG A 277 7.18 8.21 0.83
CA ARG A 277 7.51 6.79 1.00
C ARG A 277 8.89 6.41 0.45
N PRO A 278 9.50 5.33 0.94
CA PRO A 278 10.70 4.74 0.34
C PRO A 278 10.48 4.32 -1.10
N VAL A 279 11.58 4.23 -1.86
CA VAL A 279 11.61 3.70 -3.23
C VAL A 279 12.35 2.37 -3.25
N GLY A 280 12.09 1.54 -4.26
CA GLY A 280 12.56 0.16 -4.31
C GLY A 280 11.69 -0.75 -3.43
N GLN A 281 10.40 -0.44 -3.39
CA GLN A 281 9.36 -1.25 -2.77
C GLN A 281 9.41 -2.66 -3.40
N CYS A 282 9.25 -3.71 -2.60
CA CYS A 282 9.48 -5.12 -2.95
C CYS A 282 10.97 -5.51 -3.01
N ALA A 283 11.48 -6.14 -1.95
CA ALA A 283 12.83 -6.69 -1.89
C ALA A 283 12.75 -8.14 -1.43
N ILE A 284 13.23 -9.08 -2.26
CA ILE A 284 13.12 -10.51 -1.96
C ILE A 284 14.50 -11.06 -1.64
N ARG A 285 14.74 -11.27 -0.35
CA ARG A 285 15.97 -11.91 0.13
C ARG A 285 15.86 -13.41 -0.13
N VAL A 286 16.79 -13.92 -0.92
CA VAL A 286 16.98 -15.36 -1.09
C VAL A 286 17.77 -15.85 0.12
N THR A 287 17.27 -16.87 0.81
CA THR A 287 18.02 -17.56 1.86
C THR A 287 19.21 -18.29 1.23
N ASN A 288 20.39 -18.18 1.85
CA ASN A 288 21.65 -18.82 1.40
C ASN A 288 21.64 -20.36 1.50
N ASP A 289 20.50 -21.01 1.72
CA ASP A 289 20.37 -22.47 1.81
C ASP A 289 20.24 -23.12 0.42
N LEU A 290 20.99 -22.61 -0.56
CA LEU A 290 21.30 -23.37 -1.77
C LEU A 290 22.36 -24.41 -1.39
N SER A 291 21.96 -25.47 -0.67
CA SER A 291 22.71 -26.71 -0.71
C SER A 291 22.91 -27.09 -2.17
N GLU A 292 24.09 -27.63 -2.52
CA GLU A 292 24.34 -28.20 -3.85
C GLU A 292 23.19 -29.15 -4.20
N SER A 293 22.28 -28.70 -5.06
CA SER A 293 21.23 -29.56 -5.60
C SER A 293 21.92 -30.50 -6.58
N ASP A 294 21.79 -31.82 -6.37
CA ASP A 294 22.19 -32.80 -7.36
C ASP A 294 21.60 -32.38 -8.72
N ALA A 295 22.45 -32.33 -9.75
CA ALA A 295 22.01 -31.99 -11.10
C ALA A 295 20.88 -32.94 -11.50
N ALA A 296 19.65 -32.41 -11.57
CA ALA A 296 18.49 -33.21 -11.95
C ALA A 296 18.77 -33.92 -13.28
N GLU A 297 18.57 -35.24 -13.31
CA GLU A 297 18.78 -36.03 -14.52
C GLU A 297 17.96 -35.47 -15.68
N ASP A 298 18.68 -35.19 -16.76
CA ASP A 298 18.28 -34.54 -17.99
C ASP A 298 17.14 -35.31 -18.68
N LYS A 299 15.88 -34.98 -18.34
CA LYS A 299 14.67 -35.56 -18.98
C LYS A 299 13.56 -34.55 -19.30
N ALA A 300 13.87 -33.26 -19.36
CA ALA A 300 12.91 -32.30 -19.90
C ALA A 300 13.01 -32.31 -21.43
N ARG A 301 12.03 -32.90 -22.13
CA ARG A 301 11.89 -32.69 -23.57
C ARG A 301 11.69 -31.20 -23.82
N THR A 302 12.57 -30.60 -24.62
CA THR A 302 12.42 -29.24 -25.14
C THR A 302 11.30 -29.24 -26.19
N GLU A 303 10.05 -29.16 -25.73
CA GLU A 303 8.91 -28.89 -26.60
C GLU A 303 8.73 -27.37 -26.66
N LEU A 304 9.01 -26.79 -27.83
CA LEU A 304 8.74 -25.38 -28.08
C LEU A 304 7.23 -25.16 -28.14
N LEU A 305 6.70 -24.41 -27.18
CA LEU A 305 5.29 -24.05 -27.14
C LEU A 305 5.05 -22.84 -28.05
N GLN A 306 4.26 -23.01 -29.12
CA GLN A 306 3.98 -21.95 -30.10
C GLN A 306 2.63 -21.24 -29.91
N ASP A 307 1.84 -21.70 -28.94
CA ASP A 307 0.55 -21.12 -28.61
C ASP A 307 0.68 -19.73 -27.98
N GLU A 308 -0.35 -18.89 -28.11
CA GLU A 308 -0.38 -17.60 -27.40
C GLU A 308 -0.47 -17.80 -25.87
N PRO A 309 0.25 -17.02 -25.05
CA PRO A 309 0.25 -17.18 -23.60
C PRO A 309 -1.12 -16.82 -22.99
N LEU A 310 -1.59 -17.61 -22.01
CA LEU A 310 -2.80 -17.28 -21.23
C LEU A 310 -2.47 -16.70 -19.86
N VAL A 311 -1.28 -16.98 -19.36
CA VAL A 311 -0.77 -16.54 -18.06
C VAL A 311 0.41 -15.61 -18.30
N ALA A 312 0.46 -14.51 -17.54
CA ALA A 312 1.60 -13.63 -17.46
C ALA A 312 2.19 -13.64 -16.05
N MET A 313 3.50 -13.49 -15.96
CA MET A 313 4.27 -13.31 -14.72
C MET A 313 4.95 -11.95 -14.76
N PHE A 314 4.63 -11.10 -13.80
CA PHE A 314 5.28 -9.80 -13.61
C PHE A 314 6.19 -9.91 -12.40
N ASP A 315 7.48 -10.13 -12.64
CA ASP A 315 8.44 -10.53 -11.61
C ASP A 315 9.89 -10.17 -12.01
N GLY A 316 10.90 -10.75 -11.38
CA GLY A 316 12.29 -10.75 -11.83
C GLY A 316 12.50 -11.55 -13.12
N LEU A 317 13.66 -11.35 -13.74
CA LEU A 317 14.00 -12.02 -15.00
C LEU A 317 14.43 -13.48 -14.74
N PRO A 318 13.76 -14.49 -15.32
CA PRO A 318 14.14 -15.89 -15.15
C PRO A 318 15.39 -16.30 -15.95
N LEU A 319 16.01 -17.39 -15.52
CA LEU A 319 16.98 -18.16 -16.30
C LEU A 319 16.27 -18.90 -17.45
N THR A 320 16.08 -18.23 -18.57
CA THR A 320 15.40 -18.77 -19.76
C THR A 320 16.06 -20.05 -20.31
N GLY A 321 17.37 -20.20 -20.14
CA GLY A 321 18.12 -21.40 -20.53
C GLY A 321 18.07 -22.56 -19.52
N HIS A 322 17.36 -22.42 -18.40
CA HIS A 322 17.19 -23.50 -17.43
C HIS A 322 16.48 -24.70 -18.08
N SER A 323 16.93 -25.93 -17.82
CA SER A 323 16.43 -27.15 -18.50
C SER A 323 14.92 -27.32 -18.39
N LEU A 324 14.33 -26.96 -17.25
CA LEU A 324 12.87 -27.00 -17.02
C LEU A 324 12.10 -25.82 -17.67
N LEU A 325 12.75 -24.72 -18.04
CA LEU A 325 12.08 -23.51 -18.55
C LEU A 325 12.33 -23.25 -20.03
N ASN A 326 13.38 -23.84 -20.59
CA ASN A 326 13.80 -23.61 -21.97
C ASN A 326 12.66 -23.96 -22.95
N GLY A 327 12.30 -23.01 -23.81
CA GLY A 327 11.23 -23.14 -24.80
C GLY A 327 9.81 -22.95 -24.26
N ARG A 328 9.64 -22.59 -22.98
CA ARG A 328 8.33 -22.37 -22.33
C ARG A 328 8.02 -20.91 -21.98
N LEU A 329 8.99 -20.01 -22.13
CA LEU A 329 8.86 -18.61 -21.71
C LEU A 329 8.87 -17.68 -22.92
N THR A 330 7.97 -16.69 -22.92
CA THR A 330 8.00 -15.54 -23.82
C THR A 330 8.36 -14.30 -23.00
N VAL A 331 9.62 -13.88 -23.06
CA VAL A 331 10.12 -12.72 -22.31
C VAL A 331 9.92 -11.43 -23.12
N ASP A 332 9.22 -10.45 -22.54
CA ASP A 332 9.07 -9.10 -23.07
C ASP A 332 9.75 -8.11 -22.11
N ASP A 333 10.94 -7.62 -22.48
CA ASP A 333 11.78 -6.72 -21.68
C ASP A 333 12.07 -5.38 -22.40
N PRO A 334 11.06 -4.53 -22.64
CA PRO A 334 11.27 -3.26 -23.32
C PRO A 334 11.96 -2.21 -22.43
N ASP A 335 12.03 -2.42 -21.10
CA ASP A 335 12.79 -1.56 -20.19
C ASP A 335 14.29 -1.97 -20.13
N GLY A 336 14.67 -3.09 -20.75
CA GLY A 336 16.06 -3.54 -20.90
C GLY A 336 16.71 -4.02 -19.60
N TYR A 337 15.92 -4.53 -18.66
CA TYR A 337 16.37 -4.95 -17.34
C TYR A 337 17.31 -6.15 -17.38
N GLU A 338 17.25 -6.98 -18.43
CA GLU A 338 18.19 -8.09 -18.64
C GLU A 338 19.65 -7.66 -18.56
N SER A 339 19.97 -6.46 -19.05
CA SER A 339 21.34 -5.93 -19.02
C SER A 339 21.92 -5.76 -17.61
N ALA A 340 21.08 -5.66 -16.57
CA ALA A 340 21.52 -5.52 -15.19
C ALA A 340 21.82 -6.87 -14.51
N TYR A 341 21.30 -7.98 -15.04
CA TYR A 341 21.35 -9.30 -14.43
C TYR A 341 22.61 -10.11 -14.78
N GLN A 342 23.22 -10.72 -13.76
CA GLN A 342 24.03 -11.93 -13.93
C GLN A 342 23.15 -13.19 -13.83
N ALA A 343 23.60 -14.30 -14.43
CA ALA A 343 22.85 -15.56 -14.37
C ALA A 343 22.54 -16.01 -12.93
N ARG A 344 23.51 -15.90 -12.02
CA ARG A 344 23.33 -16.24 -10.58
C ARG A 344 22.31 -15.36 -9.86
N GLU A 345 21.97 -14.20 -10.43
CA GLU A 345 21.10 -13.21 -9.80
C GLU A 345 19.63 -13.35 -10.23
N ARG A 346 19.35 -14.25 -11.18
CA ARG A 346 18.02 -14.55 -11.71
C ARG A 346 17.34 -15.63 -10.85
N VAL A 347 16.89 -15.28 -9.64
CA VAL A 347 16.46 -16.27 -8.64
C VAL A 347 14.95 -16.31 -8.48
N HIS A 348 14.34 -15.23 -7.98
CA HIS A 348 12.92 -15.13 -7.73
C HIS A 348 12.10 -15.30 -9.01
N GLY A 349 12.51 -14.63 -10.10
CA GLY A 349 11.88 -14.80 -11.41
C GLY A 349 11.94 -16.24 -11.92
N THR A 350 13.06 -16.94 -11.70
CA THR A 350 13.21 -18.36 -12.07
C THR A 350 12.33 -19.26 -11.22
N ALA A 351 12.29 -19.04 -9.91
CA ALA A 351 11.46 -19.80 -8.98
C ALA A 351 9.98 -19.64 -9.33
N MET A 352 9.51 -18.40 -9.54
CA MET A 352 8.13 -18.12 -9.91
C MET A 352 7.76 -18.68 -11.28
N ALA A 353 8.63 -18.54 -12.28
CA ALA A 353 8.41 -19.13 -13.60
C ALA A 353 8.28 -20.66 -13.50
N SER A 354 9.13 -21.30 -12.68
CA SER A 354 9.08 -22.75 -12.46
C SER A 354 7.79 -23.17 -11.77
N LEU A 355 7.39 -22.49 -10.68
CA LEU A 355 6.15 -22.78 -9.96
C LEU A 355 4.91 -22.62 -10.85
N ILE A 356 4.85 -21.56 -11.66
CA ILE A 356 3.73 -21.34 -12.58
C ILE A 356 3.71 -22.40 -13.68
N CYS A 357 4.88 -22.77 -14.21
CA CYS A 357 4.97 -23.75 -15.31
C CYS A 357 4.76 -25.19 -14.86
N HIS A 358 5.20 -25.58 -13.66
CA HIS A 358 5.31 -26.99 -13.26
C HIS A 358 4.62 -27.33 -11.93
N GLY A 359 4.20 -26.33 -11.16
CA GLY A 359 3.77 -26.54 -9.76
C GLY A 359 4.93 -26.97 -8.86
N ASP A 360 4.62 -27.69 -7.78
CA ASP A 360 5.64 -28.33 -6.94
C ASP A 360 6.28 -29.49 -7.72
N LEU A 361 7.59 -29.38 -7.97
CA LEU A 361 8.35 -30.38 -8.73
C LEU A 361 8.34 -31.77 -8.07
N ASN A 362 8.12 -31.86 -6.75
CA ASN A 362 8.06 -33.13 -6.04
C ASN A 362 6.67 -33.79 -6.11
N GLU A 363 5.63 -33.04 -6.47
CA GLU A 363 4.29 -33.62 -6.69
C GLU A 363 4.17 -34.31 -8.06
N GLY A 364 5.07 -33.99 -9.00
CA GLY A 364 5.08 -34.58 -10.33
C GLY A 364 3.85 -34.22 -11.16
N GLY A 365 3.31 -33.01 -10.98
CA GLY A 365 2.18 -32.49 -11.74
C GLY A 365 2.47 -32.30 -13.23
N GLU A 366 1.40 -32.13 -14.02
CA GLU A 366 1.52 -31.86 -15.46
C GLU A 366 1.90 -30.39 -15.71
N PRO A 367 2.96 -30.11 -16.50
CA PRO A 367 3.35 -28.75 -16.82
C PRO A 367 2.32 -27.99 -17.65
N LEU A 368 2.37 -26.66 -17.62
CA LEU A 368 1.62 -25.80 -18.53
C LEU A 368 1.88 -26.17 -19.98
N THR A 369 0.80 -26.23 -20.76
CA THR A 369 0.81 -26.57 -22.19
C THR A 369 0.96 -25.36 -23.11
N ARG A 370 0.93 -24.15 -22.55
CA ARG A 370 1.09 -22.87 -23.27
C ARG A 370 2.27 -22.10 -22.67
N PRO A 371 2.95 -21.24 -23.44
CA PRO A 371 4.06 -20.49 -22.90
C PRO A 371 3.59 -19.52 -21.81
N LEU A 372 4.47 -19.25 -20.86
CA LEU A 372 4.31 -18.20 -19.86
C LEU A 372 4.82 -16.88 -20.44
N TYR A 373 3.97 -15.85 -20.47
CA TYR A 373 4.43 -14.50 -20.75
C TYR A 373 5.19 -13.96 -19.54
N VAL A 374 6.38 -13.41 -19.74
CA VAL A 374 7.22 -12.89 -18.67
C VAL A 374 7.51 -11.43 -18.92
N ARG A 375 7.13 -10.59 -17.96
CA ARG A 375 7.49 -9.17 -17.93
C ARG A 375 8.40 -8.89 -16.75
N PRO A 376 9.70 -8.65 -16.97
CA PRO A 376 10.59 -8.20 -15.92
C PRO A 376 10.12 -6.85 -15.37
N ILE A 377 9.93 -6.78 -14.04
CA ILE A 377 9.66 -5.55 -13.28
C ILE A 377 10.66 -5.33 -12.15
N MET A 378 11.61 -6.26 -11.96
CA MET A 378 12.64 -6.21 -10.92
C MET A 378 14.05 -6.22 -11.54
N GLN A 379 15.03 -5.80 -10.76
CA GLN A 379 16.46 -5.86 -11.04
C GLN A 379 17.23 -6.31 -9.79
N PRO A 380 18.44 -6.86 -9.95
CA PRO A 380 19.26 -7.22 -8.80
C PRO A 380 19.82 -5.98 -8.13
N ARG A 381 19.53 -5.82 -6.83
CA ARG A 381 20.17 -4.85 -5.95
C ARG A 381 21.31 -5.55 -5.21
N ARG A 382 22.53 -5.12 -5.50
CA ARG A 382 23.76 -5.68 -4.91
C ARG A 382 24.10 -4.94 -3.61
N GLY A 383 24.24 -5.69 -2.53
CA GLY A 383 24.69 -5.20 -1.22
C GLY A 383 26.17 -5.49 -0.99
N PHE A 384 26.57 -5.43 0.29
CA PHE A 384 27.92 -5.79 0.71
C PHE A 384 28.16 -7.31 0.64
N GLU A 385 29.44 -7.71 0.59
CA GLU A 385 29.88 -9.11 0.66
C GLU A 385 29.26 -10.05 -0.39
N GLY A 386 28.94 -9.51 -1.57
CA GLY A 386 28.38 -10.29 -2.68
C GLY A 386 26.91 -10.69 -2.51
N GLN A 387 26.25 -10.22 -1.45
CA GLN A 387 24.81 -10.36 -1.27
C GLN A 387 24.06 -9.58 -2.34
N PHE A 388 22.95 -10.13 -2.79
CA PHE A 388 22.02 -9.44 -3.68
C PHE A 388 20.60 -9.91 -3.38
N PHE A 389 19.64 -9.10 -3.81
CA PHE A 389 18.23 -9.45 -3.83
C PHE A 389 17.58 -8.81 -5.04
N GLU A 390 16.51 -9.38 -5.54
CA GLU A 390 15.74 -8.75 -6.61
C GLU A 390 14.78 -7.72 -5.99
N ALA A 391 14.70 -6.54 -6.62
CA ALA A 391 13.78 -5.49 -6.23
C ALA A 391 13.29 -4.66 -7.42
N ILE A 392 12.15 -3.99 -7.28
CA ILE A 392 11.74 -2.99 -8.27
C ILE A 392 12.80 -1.89 -8.32
N PRO A 393 13.26 -1.45 -9.50
CA PRO A 393 14.31 -0.44 -9.61
C PRO A 393 13.93 0.88 -8.91
N GLU A 394 14.89 1.51 -8.25
CA GLU A 394 14.67 2.79 -7.53
C GLU A 394 14.36 3.97 -8.48
N GLY A 395 14.60 3.79 -9.78
CA GLY A 395 14.34 4.81 -10.81
C GLY A 395 12.92 4.84 -11.34
N VAL A 396 12.02 3.98 -10.83
CA VAL A 396 10.64 3.88 -11.34
C VAL A 396 9.60 3.81 -10.21
N LEU A 397 8.42 4.40 -10.46
CA LEU A 397 7.25 4.24 -9.60
C LEU A 397 6.60 2.87 -9.85
N PRO A 398 6.41 2.01 -8.83
CA PRO A 398 5.79 0.68 -9.00
C PRO A 398 4.40 0.73 -9.65
N VAL A 399 3.58 1.70 -9.24
CA VAL A 399 2.24 1.92 -9.79
C VAL A 399 2.32 2.26 -11.28
N ASP A 400 3.27 3.09 -11.70
CA ASP A 400 3.47 3.41 -13.12
C ASP A 400 3.98 2.19 -13.91
N LEU A 401 4.96 1.48 -13.37
CA LEU A 401 5.57 0.32 -14.02
C LEU A 401 4.54 -0.77 -14.29
N VAL A 402 3.73 -1.12 -13.28
CA VAL A 402 2.66 -2.12 -13.44
C VAL A 402 1.58 -1.62 -14.39
N HIS A 403 1.21 -0.34 -14.33
CA HIS A 403 0.24 0.24 -15.26
C HIS A 403 0.71 0.10 -16.72
N ARG A 404 1.96 0.48 -17.02
CA ARG A 404 2.56 0.32 -18.35
C ARG A 404 2.67 -1.16 -18.76
N ALA A 405 3.10 -2.03 -17.85
CA ALA A 405 3.24 -3.46 -18.10
C ALA A 405 1.91 -4.12 -18.47
N VAL A 406 0.80 -3.80 -17.78
CA VAL A 406 -0.52 -4.34 -18.14
C VAL A 406 -1.03 -3.73 -19.44
N ARG A 407 -0.87 -2.41 -19.66
CA ARG A 407 -1.26 -1.77 -20.92
C ARG A 407 -0.55 -2.41 -22.12
N ARG A 408 0.74 -2.73 -22.00
CA ARG A 408 1.55 -3.38 -23.05
C ARG A 408 0.95 -4.69 -23.55
N LEU A 409 0.24 -5.44 -22.69
CA LEU A 409 -0.42 -6.69 -23.08
C LEU A 409 -1.58 -6.46 -24.06
N TYR A 410 -2.32 -5.35 -23.93
CA TYR A 410 -3.63 -5.16 -24.57
C TYR A 410 -3.72 -3.98 -25.52
N GLU A 411 -2.90 -2.95 -25.33
CA GLU A 411 -2.93 -1.71 -26.10
C GLU A 411 -1.77 -1.64 -27.10
N SER A 412 -2.01 -1.01 -28.25
CA SER A 412 -0.94 -0.66 -29.19
C SER A 412 -0.27 0.64 -28.76
N GLU A 413 1.05 0.68 -28.75
CA GLU A 413 1.84 1.84 -28.33
C GLU A 413 3.02 2.03 -29.28
N GLY A 414 3.28 3.27 -29.72
CA GLY A 414 4.42 3.56 -30.60
C GLY A 414 4.39 2.87 -31.97
N GLY A 415 3.24 2.33 -32.40
CA GLY A 415 3.12 1.52 -33.62
C GLY A 415 3.34 0.02 -33.41
N GLU A 416 3.73 -0.40 -32.20
CA GLU A 416 3.83 -1.81 -31.83
C GLU A 416 2.44 -2.39 -31.49
N PRO A 417 2.10 -3.58 -31.97
CA PRO A 417 0.86 -4.26 -31.59
C PRO A 417 0.90 -4.68 -30.11
N PRO A 418 -0.26 -5.00 -29.51
CA PRO A 418 -0.32 -5.53 -28.14
C PRO A 418 0.55 -6.79 -28.00
N ALA A 419 1.29 -6.91 -26.90
CA ALA A 419 2.30 -7.96 -26.73
C ALA A 419 1.69 -9.36 -26.55
N ALA A 420 0.60 -9.47 -25.80
CA ALA A 420 -0.04 -10.74 -25.48
C ALA A 420 -1.52 -10.55 -25.06
N PRO A 421 -2.41 -10.16 -25.99
CA PRO A 421 -3.81 -9.83 -25.69
C PRO A 421 -4.64 -11.06 -25.28
N SER A 422 -4.10 -12.27 -25.44
CA SER A 422 -4.66 -13.55 -25.01
C SER A 422 -4.57 -13.77 -23.49
N VAL A 423 -3.70 -13.06 -22.78
CA VAL A 423 -3.50 -13.22 -21.34
C VAL A 423 -4.79 -12.96 -20.58
N ARG A 424 -5.14 -13.84 -19.63
CA ARG A 424 -6.30 -13.72 -18.74
C ARG A 424 -5.94 -13.83 -17.26
N VAL A 425 -4.75 -14.32 -16.93
CA VAL A 425 -4.25 -14.40 -15.55
C VAL A 425 -2.91 -13.71 -15.48
N ILE A 426 -2.73 -12.83 -14.50
CA ILE A 426 -1.46 -12.13 -14.24
C ILE A 426 -1.03 -12.47 -12.81
N ASN A 427 0.09 -13.18 -12.69
CA ASN A 427 0.73 -13.46 -11.42
C ASN A 427 1.64 -12.28 -11.01
N LEU A 428 1.44 -11.78 -9.81
CA LEU A 428 2.23 -10.73 -9.18
C LEU A 428 2.67 -11.20 -7.78
N SER A 429 3.83 -11.86 -7.71
CA SER A 429 4.42 -12.36 -6.46
C SER A 429 5.29 -11.31 -5.77
N VAL A 430 4.86 -10.05 -5.79
CA VAL A 430 5.60 -8.92 -5.22
C VAL A 430 4.67 -8.06 -4.36
N CYS A 431 5.17 -7.62 -3.20
CA CYS A 431 4.45 -6.74 -2.28
C CYS A 431 5.36 -5.66 -1.71
N ASP A 432 4.80 -4.50 -1.37
CA ASP A 432 5.49 -3.43 -0.68
C ASP A 432 5.49 -3.65 0.85
N ARG A 433 6.67 -3.96 1.39
CA ARG A 433 6.90 -4.14 2.83
C ARG A 433 6.65 -2.89 3.67
N TYR A 434 6.72 -1.69 3.07
CA TYR A 434 6.51 -0.43 3.77
C TYR A 434 5.05 0.02 3.71
N ARG A 435 4.17 -0.79 3.10
CA ARG A 435 2.75 -0.50 2.98
C ARG A 435 1.89 -1.66 3.48
N PRO A 436 1.94 -1.96 4.80
CA PRO A 436 0.94 -2.81 5.41
C PRO A 436 -0.45 -2.18 5.29
N PHE A 437 -1.45 -3.02 5.09
CA PHE A 437 -2.83 -2.61 4.95
C PHE A 437 -3.31 -1.92 6.22
N ASP A 438 -3.77 -0.68 6.08
CA ASP A 438 -4.38 0.09 7.16
C ASP A 438 -5.61 0.82 6.64
N ARG A 439 -6.79 0.24 6.92
CA ARG A 439 -8.14 0.82 6.74
C ARG A 439 -8.57 1.19 5.32
N GLY A 440 -7.65 1.52 4.42
CA GLY A 440 -7.94 1.87 3.04
C GLY A 440 -6.98 1.23 2.06
N MET A 441 -7.44 1.14 0.81
CA MET A 441 -6.67 0.52 -0.26
C MET A 441 -5.49 1.38 -0.70
N SER A 442 -4.37 0.73 -0.99
CA SER A 442 -3.27 1.35 -1.69
C SER A 442 -3.62 1.77 -3.11
N SER A 443 -2.85 2.72 -3.64
CA SER A 443 -2.92 3.14 -5.05
C SER A 443 -2.56 1.99 -6.00
N TRP A 444 -1.69 1.07 -5.56
CA TRP A 444 -1.39 -0.14 -6.29
C TRP A 444 -2.57 -1.14 -6.28
N ALA A 445 -3.24 -1.36 -5.15
CA ALA A 445 -4.45 -2.19 -5.10
C ALA A 445 -5.58 -1.59 -5.96
N ARG A 446 -5.81 -0.28 -5.88
CA ARG A 446 -6.79 0.43 -6.74
C ARG A 446 -6.44 0.30 -8.22
N LEU A 447 -5.14 0.34 -8.56
CA LEU A 447 -4.66 0.08 -9.92
C LEU A 447 -5.04 -1.33 -10.39
N LEU A 448 -4.75 -2.36 -9.59
CA LEU A 448 -5.08 -3.74 -9.95
C LEU A 448 -6.59 -3.91 -10.15
N ASP A 449 -7.41 -3.33 -9.27
CA ASP A 449 -8.87 -3.43 -9.37
C ASP A 449 -9.42 -2.79 -10.63
N TRP A 450 -8.93 -1.60 -10.98
CA TRP A 450 -9.32 -0.92 -12.21
C TRP A 450 -8.84 -1.67 -13.45
N LEU A 451 -7.60 -2.18 -13.46
CA LEU A 451 -7.04 -2.93 -14.59
C LEU A 451 -7.75 -4.28 -14.79
N SER A 452 -8.10 -4.96 -13.68
CA SER A 452 -8.87 -6.21 -13.66
C SER A 452 -10.21 -6.00 -14.36
N TRP A 453 -10.93 -4.95 -13.96
CA TRP A 453 -12.20 -4.56 -14.59
C TRP A 453 -12.02 -4.12 -16.05
N LYS A 454 -11.01 -3.28 -16.35
CA LYS A 454 -10.80 -2.70 -17.69
C LYS A 454 -10.46 -3.75 -18.74
N TYR A 455 -9.58 -4.70 -18.41
CA TYR A 455 -9.07 -5.70 -19.35
C TYR A 455 -9.69 -7.10 -19.18
N ASN A 456 -10.56 -7.28 -18.18
CA ASN A 456 -11.14 -8.57 -17.82
C ASN A 456 -10.07 -9.63 -17.57
N VAL A 457 -9.18 -9.32 -16.61
CA VAL A 457 -8.03 -10.16 -16.23
C VAL A 457 -8.09 -10.48 -14.74
N LEU A 458 -7.66 -11.69 -14.38
CA LEU A 458 -7.53 -12.10 -13.00
C LEU A 458 -6.10 -11.83 -12.52
N PHE A 459 -5.94 -10.98 -11.50
CA PHE A 459 -4.68 -10.88 -10.78
C PHE A 459 -4.61 -11.95 -9.69
N VAL A 460 -3.48 -12.65 -9.66
CA VAL A 460 -3.09 -13.54 -8.56
C VAL A 460 -1.95 -12.85 -7.84
N VAL A 461 -2.20 -12.42 -6.60
CA VAL A 461 -1.27 -11.58 -5.82
C VAL A 461 -0.83 -12.30 -4.55
N SER A 462 0.41 -12.09 -4.14
CA SER A 462 0.87 -12.56 -2.82
C SER A 462 0.21 -11.74 -1.71
N ALA A 463 -0.13 -12.38 -0.60
CA ALA A 463 -0.56 -11.71 0.64
C ALA A 463 0.56 -10.83 1.25
N GLY A 464 1.81 -11.13 0.92
CA GLY A 464 3.00 -10.57 1.54
C GLY A 464 3.54 -11.43 2.69
N ASN A 465 4.84 -11.27 2.95
CA ASN A 465 5.55 -11.98 4.01
C ASN A 465 6.21 -11.00 4.98
N HIS A 466 6.10 -11.30 6.28
CA HIS A 466 6.75 -10.61 7.38
C HIS A 466 7.97 -11.41 7.82
N SER A 467 9.15 -10.79 7.69
CA SER A 467 10.46 -11.42 7.94
C SER A 467 11.06 -11.09 9.31
N HIS A 468 10.35 -10.32 10.13
CA HIS A 468 10.80 -10.03 11.49
C HIS A 468 10.65 -11.26 12.39
N ASP A 469 11.40 -11.26 13.49
CA ASP A 469 11.46 -12.37 14.43
C ASP A 469 10.08 -12.66 15.05
N ILE A 470 9.88 -13.94 15.44
CA ILE A 470 8.73 -14.38 16.23
C ILE A 470 9.19 -14.45 17.69
N GLU A 471 8.70 -13.51 18.49
CA GLU A 471 9.04 -13.42 19.91
C GLU A 471 8.16 -14.35 20.74
N LEU A 472 8.74 -15.45 21.21
CA LEU A 472 8.04 -16.37 22.10
C LEU A 472 8.08 -15.88 23.55
N ASN A 473 6.97 -15.99 24.27
CA ASN A 473 6.90 -15.65 25.70
C ASN A 473 7.53 -16.76 26.59
N LEU A 474 8.77 -17.14 26.30
CA LEU A 474 9.56 -18.06 27.09
C LEU A 474 11.07 -17.78 26.98
N PRO A 475 11.87 -18.07 28.02
CA PRO A 475 13.32 -17.99 27.94
C PRO A 475 13.89 -18.91 26.86
N ARG A 476 14.89 -18.44 26.10
CA ARG A 476 15.47 -19.19 24.97
C ARG A 476 16.08 -20.55 25.37
N GLU A 477 16.59 -20.65 26.60
CA GLU A 477 17.09 -21.90 27.18
C GLU A 477 16.02 -22.99 27.31
N ASN A 478 14.75 -22.60 27.47
CA ASN A 478 13.64 -23.53 27.62
C ASN A 478 13.09 -24.03 26.28
N LEU A 479 13.40 -23.35 25.17
CA LEU A 479 12.90 -23.71 23.83
C LEU A 479 13.28 -25.14 23.43
N ARG A 480 14.51 -25.56 23.74
CA ARG A 480 15.01 -26.92 23.42
C ARG A 480 14.37 -28.01 24.26
N ASN A 481 13.75 -27.65 25.39
CA ASN A 481 13.11 -28.59 26.31
C ASN A 481 11.60 -28.73 26.05
N LEU A 482 11.03 -27.92 25.16
CA LEU A 482 9.62 -28.03 24.79
C LEU A 482 9.36 -29.30 23.98
N THR A 483 8.22 -29.95 24.24
CA THR A 483 7.68 -30.92 23.29
C THR A 483 7.29 -30.20 22.01
N ALA A 484 7.19 -30.95 20.92
CA ALA A 484 6.89 -30.38 19.62
C ALA A 484 5.52 -29.66 19.61
N GLU A 485 4.52 -30.18 20.33
CA GLU A 485 3.18 -29.60 20.47
C GLU A 485 3.17 -28.33 21.34
N ASN A 486 3.97 -28.28 22.40
CA ASN A 486 4.08 -27.09 23.24
C ASN A 486 4.81 -25.95 22.51
N ARG A 487 5.79 -26.29 21.66
CA ARG A 487 6.44 -25.34 20.76
C ARG A 487 5.47 -24.81 19.72
N GLU A 488 4.73 -25.67 19.01
CA GLU A 488 3.69 -25.28 18.06
C GLU A 488 2.69 -24.30 18.70
N ARG A 489 2.17 -24.64 19.89
CA ARG A 489 1.27 -23.75 20.64
C ARG A 489 1.89 -22.39 20.93
N SER A 490 3.12 -22.37 21.43
CA SER A 490 3.82 -21.12 21.79
C SER A 490 4.04 -20.24 20.56
N VAL A 491 4.36 -20.83 19.40
CA VAL A 491 4.54 -20.12 18.13
C VAL A 491 3.21 -19.54 17.66
N ILE A 492 2.13 -20.33 17.67
CA ILE A 492 0.80 -19.85 17.28
C ILE A 492 0.33 -18.70 18.17
N GLU A 493 0.52 -18.80 19.49
CA GLU A 493 0.17 -17.74 20.45
C GLU A 493 0.96 -16.45 20.18
N ALA A 494 2.27 -16.56 19.91
CA ALA A 494 3.10 -15.41 19.57
C ALA A 494 2.67 -14.74 18.26
N ILE A 495 2.43 -15.53 17.21
CA ILE A 495 1.96 -15.05 15.91
C ILE A 495 0.59 -14.37 16.04
N ALA A 496 -0.33 -14.97 16.82
CA ALA A 496 -1.66 -14.42 17.04
C ALA A 496 -1.61 -13.07 17.79
N ALA A 497 -0.78 -12.98 18.83
CA ALA A 497 -0.58 -11.74 19.60
C ALA A 497 -0.02 -10.59 18.74
N ASP A 498 0.75 -10.93 17.70
CA ASP A 498 1.43 -9.99 16.82
C ASP A 498 0.68 -9.69 15.50
N THR A 499 -0.58 -10.13 15.38
CA THR A 499 -1.40 -9.96 14.16
C THR A 499 -1.48 -8.51 13.68
N ARG A 500 -1.39 -7.52 14.58
CA ARG A 500 -1.43 -6.09 14.22
C ARG A 500 -0.24 -5.64 13.37
N HIS A 501 0.94 -6.24 13.54
CA HIS A 501 2.12 -5.92 12.74
C HIS A 501 2.24 -6.81 11.50
N ARG A 502 1.49 -7.91 11.46
CA ARG A 502 1.50 -8.89 10.36
C ARG A 502 0.36 -8.67 9.37
N ARG A 503 0.03 -7.43 9.02
CA ARG A 503 -1.10 -7.13 8.11
C ARG A 503 -0.73 -7.41 6.65
N LEU A 504 -1.73 -7.64 5.79
CA LEU A 504 -1.56 -7.76 4.34
C LEU A 504 -0.67 -6.65 3.79
N LEU A 505 0.20 -6.95 2.82
CA LEU A 505 1.09 -5.97 2.21
C LEU A 505 0.57 -5.56 0.84
N SER A 506 0.59 -4.27 0.52
CA SER A 506 0.17 -3.76 -0.79
C SER A 506 0.86 -4.51 -1.95
N PRO A 507 0.12 -4.96 -2.99
CA PRO A 507 -1.28 -4.67 -3.30
C PRO A 507 -2.29 -5.76 -2.87
N ALA A 508 -1.97 -6.59 -1.87
CA ALA A 508 -2.77 -7.76 -1.47
C ALA A 508 -4.22 -7.45 -1.01
N GLU A 509 -4.51 -6.20 -0.69
CA GLU A 509 -5.84 -5.72 -0.28
C GLU A 509 -6.77 -5.34 -1.46
N ALA A 510 -6.36 -5.61 -2.70
CA ALA A 510 -7.19 -5.42 -3.90
C ALA A 510 -8.46 -6.29 -3.87
N LEU A 511 -9.60 -5.73 -4.30
CA LEU A 511 -10.91 -6.40 -4.25
C LEU A 511 -11.14 -7.39 -5.40
N ASN A 512 -10.65 -7.07 -6.60
CA ASN A 512 -10.85 -7.85 -7.82
C ASN A 512 -9.66 -8.78 -8.12
N SER A 513 -8.88 -9.11 -7.09
CA SER A 513 -7.70 -9.99 -7.15
C SER A 513 -7.91 -11.23 -6.28
N VAL A 514 -7.17 -12.30 -6.58
CA VAL A 514 -7.05 -13.47 -5.69
C VAL A 514 -5.76 -13.34 -4.91
N THR A 515 -5.90 -13.08 -3.61
CA THR A 515 -4.78 -12.96 -2.68
C THR A 515 -4.42 -14.33 -2.11
N LEU A 516 -3.18 -14.77 -2.35
CA LEU A 516 -2.65 -16.06 -1.93
C LEU A 516 -1.65 -15.92 -0.78
N ALA A 517 -1.80 -16.75 0.25
CA ALA A 517 -0.85 -16.92 1.33
C ALA A 517 -0.31 -18.35 1.32
N ALA A 518 0.83 -18.59 1.98
CA ALA A 518 1.48 -19.90 1.98
C ALA A 518 0.95 -20.80 3.10
N THR A 519 0.92 -22.11 2.88
CA THR A 519 0.73 -23.10 3.94
C THR A 519 2.08 -23.71 4.31
N HIS A 520 2.22 -24.16 5.55
CA HIS A 520 3.32 -24.98 6.02
C HIS A 520 3.08 -26.44 5.59
N ALA A 521 3.07 -26.65 4.27
CA ALA A 521 2.96 -27.94 3.63
C ALA A 521 3.43 -27.83 2.18
N ASP A 522 4.35 -28.69 1.79
CA ASP A 522 4.78 -28.94 0.42
C ASP A 522 5.12 -30.44 0.26
N ALA A 523 5.49 -30.84 -0.95
CA ALA A 523 5.99 -32.19 -1.24
C ALA A 523 7.53 -32.29 -1.09
N SER A 524 8.19 -31.27 -0.53
CA SER A 524 9.63 -31.31 -0.32
C SER A 524 10.01 -32.35 0.74
N VAL A 525 11.17 -32.98 0.54
CA VAL A 525 11.77 -33.88 1.53
C VAL A 525 12.82 -33.07 2.30
N SER A 526 12.47 -32.66 3.52
CA SER A 526 13.33 -31.81 4.34
C SER A 526 14.67 -32.50 4.66
N ALA A 527 15.77 -31.86 4.30
CA ALA A 527 17.09 -32.29 4.75
C ALA A 527 17.22 -32.00 6.25
N ALA A 528 17.63 -33.00 7.05
CA ALA A 528 17.76 -32.83 8.48
C ALA A 528 18.89 -31.83 8.82
N ASN A 529 18.52 -30.57 9.09
CA ASN A 529 19.44 -29.55 9.57
C ASN A 529 19.25 -29.34 11.09
N PRO A 530 20.22 -29.73 11.94
CA PRO A 530 20.08 -29.60 13.40
C PRO A 530 20.03 -28.15 13.89
N ASN A 531 20.35 -27.18 13.03
CA ASN A 531 20.26 -25.75 13.34
C ASN A 531 18.90 -25.13 13.01
N LEU A 532 18.03 -25.85 12.28
CA LEU A 532 16.68 -25.41 11.95
C LEU A 532 15.68 -26.00 12.95
N ILE A 533 14.67 -25.20 13.28
CA ILE A 533 13.57 -25.58 14.17
C ILE A 533 12.30 -25.55 13.33
N ASP A 534 11.68 -26.71 13.14
CA ASP A 534 10.33 -26.77 12.58
C ASP A 534 9.33 -26.18 13.60
N PRO A 535 8.65 -25.08 13.27
CA PRO A 535 7.70 -24.44 14.18
C PRO A 535 6.45 -25.27 14.41
N PHE A 536 6.06 -26.15 13.47
CA PHE A 536 4.79 -26.86 13.49
C PHE A 536 4.97 -28.37 13.43
N VAL A 537 4.11 -29.08 14.14
CA VAL A 537 3.99 -30.54 14.05
C VAL A 537 2.94 -30.89 13.00
N GLN A 538 1.90 -30.07 12.90
CA GLN A 538 0.80 -30.25 11.97
C GLN A 538 1.14 -29.65 10.60
N ARG A 539 0.91 -30.43 9.55
CA ARG A 539 0.97 -29.95 8.16
C ARG A 539 -0.29 -29.15 7.83
N GLY A 540 -0.14 -28.16 6.97
CA GLY A 540 -1.26 -27.39 6.42
C GLY A 540 -1.70 -26.20 7.27
N LEU A 541 -1.01 -25.93 8.39
CA LEU A 541 -1.14 -24.65 9.09
C LEU A 541 -0.63 -23.50 8.21
N PRO A 542 -1.10 -22.25 8.36
CA PRO A 542 -0.55 -21.12 7.63
C PRO A 542 0.95 -20.96 7.89
N SER A 543 1.73 -20.60 6.87
CA SER A 543 3.16 -20.28 7.05
C SER A 543 3.36 -19.22 8.13
N THR A 544 4.42 -19.36 8.92
CA THR A 544 4.77 -18.43 9.99
C THR A 544 5.15 -17.03 9.51
N THR A 545 5.46 -16.88 8.22
CA THR A 545 5.81 -15.60 7.61
C THR A 545 4.63 -14.87 7.00
N ASN A 546 3.46 -15.52 6.89
CA ASN A 546 2.33 -14.93 6.18
C ASN A 546 1.90 -13.59 6.77
N ALA A 547 1.46 -12.71 5.89
CA ALA A 547 0.57 -11.63 6.27
C ALA A 547 -0.85 -12.15 6.57
N HIS A 548 -1.56 -11.41 7.42
CA HIS A 548 -2.83 -11.76 8.01
C HIS A 548 -3.88 -10.69 7.72
N GLY A 549 -5.14 -11.10 7.84
CA GLY A 549 -6.29 -10.22 7.83
C GLY A 549 -7.16 -10.43 6.60
N PRO A 550 -8.42 -9.98 6.65
CA PRO A 550 -9.38 -10.21 5.59
C PRO A 550 -9.20 -9.29 4.38
N GLY A 551 -8.20 -8.40 4.38
CA GLY A 551 -8.07 -7.32 3.42
C GLY A 551 -9.16 -6.27 3.54
N TYR A 552 -9.38 -5.54 2.46
CA TYR A 552 -10.42 -4.51 2.37
C TYR A 552 -11.81 -5.15 2.20
N GLN A 553 -12.83 -4.66 2.92
CA GLN A 553 -14.18 -5.26 3.00
C GLN A 553 -15.32 -4.30 2.64
#